data_AF-A3J063-F1
#
_entry.id   AF-A3J063-F1
#
_cell.length_a   1.000
_cell.length_b   1.000
_cell.length_c   1.000
_cell.angle_alpha   90.00
_cell.angle_beta   90.00
_cell.angle_gamma   90.00
#
_symmetry.space_group_name_H-M   'P 1'
#
loop_
_entity.id
_entity.type
_entity.pdbx_description
1 polymer ?
#
loop_
_entity_poly.entity_id
_entity_poly.type
_entity_poly.pdbx_seq_one_letter_code
_entity_poly.pdbx_strand_id
1 'polypeptide(L)'
;MIKKYFTLIVLSVSFAVIYACSNDNDNDYTPISPVTVDLTLVPYPKLSDYKFFEGDLKNLNPSLDVIPYEPISSLFTDYAHKKRFVWFPNGTKATYNGDDQILELPVGAVLIKNFYYDNVQPSNVTKIIETRLMIRKSDGWIFADYVWNDEQTEANLDLNGSTKTISWKDENNVIKNVEYRIPNEVQCIVCHKTKSYENGNYVQINIPIGIKPQNLNKLYNYGSENKNQLTKWIELGKLENNFALPSEASTIVDYNDTSKPIETRVRSYFDINCAHCHKEHGHCDYRPMRFAFSETLNNQTNMGVCVDTQDMQSFPPALAKLVTPGNTGRSMLYYRLDTVDETYRMPLHGRTLIHDEGVLLVEEWINSITTPCN
;
A
#
# COMPACT_ATOMS: atom_id res chain seq x y z
N MET A 1 -52.44 39.41 89.29
CA MET A 1 -51.36 38.41 89.26
C MET A 1 -50.29 38.91 88.30
N ILE A 2 -49.05 38.97 88.77
CA ILE A 2 -47.94 39.76 88.23
C ILE A 2 -46.80 38.83 87.81
N LYS A 3 -46.12 39.20 86.70
CA LYS A 3 -44.75 38.83 86.23
C LYS A 3 -44.53 37.42 85.64
N LYS A 4 -43.81 37.32 84.51
CA LYS A 4 -42.33 37.21 84.38
C LYS A 4 -41.93 37.07 82.88
N TYR A 5 -41.16 38.01 82.32
CA TYR A 5 -39.74 37.96 81.86
C TYR A 5 -39.47 37.24 80.51
N PHE A 6 -39.04 37.97 79.46
CA PHE A 6 -37.63 38.22 79.02
C PHE A 6 -36.97 36.92 78.49
N THR A 7 -36.39 36.85 77.28
CA THR A 7 -35.10 37.50 76.94
C THR A 7 -34.81 37.37 75.43
N LEU A 8 -34.22 38.41 74.85
CA LEU A 8 -33.65 38.54 73.50
C LEU A 8 -32.34 37.73 73.39
N ILE A 9 -32.13 36.96 72.31
CA ILE A 9 -30.78 36.51 71.90
C ILE A 9 -30.64 36.72 70.38
N VAL A 10 -29.68 37.60 70.05
CA VAL A 10 -29.11 37.82 68.72
C VAL A 10 -28.19 36.64 68.41
N LEU A 11 -28.32 36.02 67.23
CA LEU A 11 -27.32 35.11 66.70
C LEU A 11 -26.88 35.54 65.30
N SER A 12 -25.68 36.10 65.26
CA SER A 12 -24.84 36.38 64.10
C SER A 12 -24.51 35.09 63.33
N VAL A 13 -24.87 35.03 62.06
CA VAL A 13 -24.50 33.94 61.15
C VAL A 13 -23.12 34.25 60.56
N SER A 14 -22.11 33.51 61.02
CA SER A 14 -20.77 33.50 60.43
C SER A 14 -20.78 32.74 59.11
N PHE A 15 -20.45 33.44 58.02
CA PHE A 15 -20.25 32.87 56.69
C PHE A 15 -18.89 32.15 56.67
N ALA A 16 -18.88 30.83 56.85
CA ALA A 16 -17.70 30.01 56.63
C ALA A 16 -17.58 29.72 55.13
N VAL A 17 -16.62 30.36 54.48
CA VAL A 17 -16.18 30.01 53.12
C VAL A 17 -15.47 28.66 53.20
N ILE A 18 -16.17 27.59 52.84
CA ILE A 18 -15.56 26.28 52.63
C ILE A 18 -14.94 26.33 51.23
N TYR A 19 -13.63 26.57 51.18
CA TYR A 19 -12.82 26.35 50.00
C TYR A 19 -12.72 24.83 49.79
N ALA A 20 -13.67 24.25 49.05
CA ALA A 20 -13.56 22.88 48.59
C ALA A 20 -12.53 22.89 47.44
N CYS A 21 -11.31 22.44 47.74
CA CYS A 21 -10.35 22.06 46.71
C CYS A 21 -10.96 20.92 45.90
N SER A 22 -11.43 21.23 44.68
CA SER A 22 -11.61 20.22 43.64
C SER A 22 -10.23 19.66 43.36
N ASN A 23 -9.99 18.42 43.79
CA ASN A 23 -8.85 17.67 43.31
C ASN A 23 -9.23 17.22 41.91
N ASP A 24 -8.97 18.07 40.92
CA ASP A 24 -9.05 17.74 39.49
C ASP A 24 -7.92 16.75 39.17
N ASN A 25 -8.04 15.53 39.71
CA ASN A 25 -7.38 14.37 39.15
C ASN A 25 -8.34 13.81 38.10
N ASP A 26 -8.49 14.55 37.00
CA ASP A 26 -8.81 13.91 35.72
C ASP A 26 -7.65 12.95 35.46
N ASN A 27 -7.84 11.69 35.85
CA ASN A 27 -7.05 10.60 35.34
C ASN A 27 -7.26 10.62 33.82
N ASP A 28 -6.38 11.30 33.09
CA ASP A 28 -6.30 11.25 31.64
C ASP A 28 -6.17 9.78 31.24
N TYR A 29 -7.32 9.18 30.91
CA TYR A 29 -7.37 7.82 30.39
C TYR A 29 -6.72 7.87 29.01
N THR A 30 -5.51 7.33 28.92
CA THR A 30 -4.86 7.12 27.63
C THR A 30 -5.32 5.77 27.09
N PRO A 31 -6.09 5.73 25.98
CA PRO A 31 -6.52 4.47 25.40
C PRO A 31 -5.30 3.66 24.96
N ILE A 32 -5.31 2.35 25.25
CA ILE A 32 -4.20 1.44 24.95
C ILE A 32 -4.58 0.64 23.71
N SER A 33 -3.68 0.55 22.73
CA SER A 33 -3.92 -0.25 21.54
C SER A 33 -4.08 -1.73 21.92
N PRO A 34 -5.14 -2.40 21.44
CA PRO A 34 -5.33 -3.82 21.69
C PRO A 34 -4.37 -4.70 20.87
N VAL A 35 -3.67 -4.11 19.89
CA VAL A 35 -2.76 -4.81 18.99
C VAL A 35 -1.47 -5.16 19.71
N THR A 36 -1.15 -6.45 19.75
CA THR A 36 0.11 -6.97 20.29
C THR A 36 0.76 -7.94 19.30
N VAL A 37 1.91 -7.56 18.77
CA VAL A 37 2.68 -8.38 17.81
C VAL A 37 3.89 -8.97 18.52
N ASP A 38 3.78 -10.20 19.00
CA ASP A 38 4.91 -10.95 19.56
C ASP A 38 5.76 -11.52 18.42
N LEU A 39 6.93 -10.91 18.20
CA LEU A 39 7.83 -11.27 17.10
C LEU A 39 8.39 -12.69 17.18
N THR A 40 8.25 -13.36 18.32
CA THR A 40 8.65 -14.76 18.52
C THR A 40 7.58 -15.76 18.06
N LEU A 41 6.33 -15.32 17.96
CA LEU A 41 5.16 -16.16 17.65
C LEU A 41 4.56 -15.89 16.27
N VAL A 42 4.85 -14.73 15.65
CA VAL A 42 4.37 -14.41 14.30
C VAL A 42 5.11 -15.19 13.20
N PRO A 43 4.42 -15.56 12.10
CA PRO A 43 3.01 -15.26 11.81
C PRO A 43 2.02 -16.09 12.62
N TYR A 44 0.95 -15.47 13.11
CA TYR A 44 -0.09 -16.19 13.85
C TYR A 44 -0.96 -17.04 12.90
N PRO A 45 -1.59 -18.13 13.37
CA PRO A 45 -2.47 -18.94 12.53
C PRO A 45 -3.72 -18.18 12.01
N LYS A 46 -4.26 -17.24 12.80
CA LYS A 46 -5.46 -16.47 12.45
C LYS A 46 -5.18 -14.98 12.37
N LEU A 47 -5.84 -14.30 11.45
CA LEU A 47 -5.73 -12.85 11.30
C LEU A 47 -6.32 -12.12 12.51
N SER A 48 -7.40 -12.64 13.11
CA SER A 48 -8.03 -12.04 14.28
C SER A 48 -7.12 -12.00 15.52
N ASP A 49 -6.14 -12.90 15.63
CA ASP A 49 -5.20 -12.96 16.77
C ASP A 49 -4.33 -11.68 16.88
N TYR A 50 -4.12 -10.96 15.78
CA TYR A 50 -3.42 -9.67 15.78
C TYR A 50 -4.23 -8.52 16.35
N LYS A 51 -5.57 -8.61 16.31
CA LYS A 51 -6.51 -7.56 16.73
C LYS A 51 -6.33 -6.23 16.00
N PHE A 52 -5.88 -6.26 14.73
CA PHE A 52 -5.74 -5.05 13.91
C PHE A 52 -7.08 -4.35 13.62
N PHE A 53 -8.19 -5.07 13.73
CA PHE A 53 -9.52 -4.54 13.44
C PHE A 53 -10.49 -4.82 14.59
N GLU A 54 -11.42 -3.89 14.81
CA GLU A 54 -12.46 -3.96 15.83
C GLU A 54 -13.80 -4.45 15.24
N GLY A 55 -14.58 -5.16 16.07
CA GLY A 55 -15.86 -5.71 15.67
C GLY A 55 -15.73 -6.83 14.64
N ASP A 56 -16.70 -6.92 13.73
CA ASP A 56 -16.68 -7.92 12.65
C ASP A 56 -15.49 -7.67 11.71
N LEU A 57 -14.60 -8.65 11.61
CA LEU A 57 -13.32 -8.54 10.90
C LEU A 57 -13.46 -8.02 9.46
N LYS A 58 -14.48 -8.47 8.73
CA LYS A 58 -14.76 -8.08 7.33
C LYS A 58 -15.02 -6.58 7.13
N ASN A 59 -15.39 -5.85 8.18
CA ASN A 59 -15.59 -4.40 8.09
C ASN A 59 -14.26 -3.66 7.97
N LEU A 60 -13.16 -4.30 8.43
CA LEU A 60 -11.81 -3.73 8.44
C LEU A 60 -11.77 -2.37 9.15
N ASN A 61 -12.54 -2.24 10.24
CA ASN A 61 -12.54 -1.06 11.10
C ASN A 61 -11.23 -1.07 11.91
N PRO A 62 -10.28 -0.16 11.66
CA PRO A 62 -8.97 -0.24 12.29
C PRO A 62 -9.06 -0.04 13.81
N SER A 63 -8.36 -0.89 14.56
CA SER A 63 -8.12 -0.68 15.99
C SER A 63 -7.26 0.57 16.23
N LEU A 64 -7.22 1.04 17.48
CA LEU A 64 -6.32 2.12 17.88
C LEU A 64 -4.87 1.88 17.40
N ASP A 65 -4.25 2.92 16.84
CA ASP A 65 -2.90 2.93 16.24
C ASP A 65 -2.72 2.15 14.93
N VAL A 66 -3.79 1.57 14.38
CA VAL A 66 -3.79 1.01 13.02
C VAL A 66 -4.18 2.12 12.04
N ILE A 67 -3.22 2.59 11.26
CA ILE A 67 -3.36 3.81 10.46
C ILE A 67 -3.69 3.42 9.02
N PRO A 68 -4.84 3.83 8.47
CA PRO A 68 -5.14 3.62 7.06
C PRO A 68 -4.25 4.50 6.18
N TYR A 69 -3.87 3.97 5.01
CA TYR A 69 -3.14 4.73 4.01
C TYR A 69 -3.43 4.23 2.59
N GLU A 70 -3.17 5.08 1.61
CA GLU A 70 -3.43 4.82 0.21
C GLU A 70 -2.36 5.49 -0.69
N PRO A 71 -1.58 4.70 -1.43
CA PRO A 71 -0.72 5.22 -2.49
C PRO A 71 -1.54 6.00 -3.54
N ILE A 72 -0.97 7.08 -4.09
CA ILE A 72 -1.59 7.89 -5.15
C ILE A 72 -1.98 7.04 -6.35
N SER A 73 -1.05 6.22 -6.85
CA SER A 73 -1.32 5.18 -7.86
C SER A 73 -1.28 3.80 -7.21
N SER A 74 -2.20 2.91 -7.59
CA SER A 74 -2.24 1.54 -7.07
C SER A 74 -1.72 0.51 -8.08
N LEU A 75 -0.92 -0.45 -7.59
CA LEU A 75 -0.51 -1.62 -8.37
C LEU A 75 -1.74 -2.43 -8.80
N PHE A 76 -1.76 -2.82 -10.08
CA PHE A 76 -2.81 -3.65 -10.66
C PHE A 76 -2.73 -5.09 -10.15
N THR A 77 -3.87 -5.67 -9.78
CA THR A 77 -3.98 -7.07 -9.34
C THR A 77 -5.36 -7.58 -9.72
N ASP A 78 -5.56 -7.85 -11.01
CA ASP A 78 -6.81 -8.43 -11.53
C ASP A 78 -8.07 -7.66 -11.11
N TYR A 79 -7.99 -6.33 -11.11
CA TYR A 79 -9.04 -5.42 -10.65
C TYR A 79 -9.45 -5.55 -9.17
N ALA A 80 -8.76 -6.35 -8.35
CA ALA A 80 -9.00 -6.36 -6.90
C ALA A 80 -8.67 -4.99 -6.28
N HIS A 81 -9.65 -4.45 -5.55
CA HIS A 81 -9.49 -3.28 -4.71
C HIS A 81 -8.59 -3.58 -3.51
N LYS A 82 -7.99 -2.53 -2.93
CA LYS A 82 -6.97 -2.67 -1.89
C LYS A 82 -7.20 -1.68 -0.75
N LYS A 83 -7.54 -2.19 0.44
CA LYS A 83 -7.50 -1.40 1.69
C LYS A 83 -6.17 -1.67 2.39
N ARG A 84 -5.45 -0.61 2.75
CA ARG A 84 -4.12 -0.73 3.34
C ARG A 84 -4.04 -0.02 4.67
N PHE A 85 -3.30 -0.63 5.58
CA PHE A 85 -3.06 -0.11 6.91
C PHE A 85 -1.60 -0.33 7.30
N VAL A 86 -1.12 0.49 8.22
CA VAL A 86 0.17 0.33 8.87
C VAL A 86 -0.03 0.37 10.38
N TRP A 87 0.68 -0.49 11.09
CA TRP A 87 0.75 -0.47 12.55
C TRP A 87 2.21 -0.40 13.00
N PHE A 88 2.43 0.30 14.11
CA PHE A 88 3.73 0.51 14.73
C PHE A 88 3.68 0.13 16.20
N PRO A 89 4.72 -0.54 16.74
CA PRO A 89 4.88 -0.66 18.19
C PRO A 89 4.84 0.70 18.87
N ASN A 90 4.36 0.72 20.12
CA ASN A 90 4.21 1.95 20.87
C ASN A 90 5.57 2.68 21.03
N GLY A 91 5.56 4.01 20.91
CA GLY A 91 6.76 4.84 21.02
C GLY A 91 7.75 4.75 19.85
N THR A 92 7.48 3.95 18.82
CA THR A 92 8.35 3.83 17.63
C THR A 92 7.86 4.67 16.47
N LYS A 93 8.77 5.02 15.56
CA LYS A 93 8.53 5.84 14.36
C LYS A 93 9.33 5.33 13.17
N ALA A 94 8.87 5.67 11.97
CA ALA A 94 9.57 5.43 10.71
C ALA A 94 10.59 6.54 10.42
N THR A 95 11.62 6.19 9.65
CA THR A 95 12.66 7.11 9.15
C THR A 95 12.45 7.47 7.68
N TYR A 96 12.71 8.74 7.35
CA TYR A 96 12.63 9.27 5.98
C TYR A 96 14.01 9.31 5.34
N ASN A 97 14.21 8.54 4.26
CA ASN A 97 15.51 8.45 3.57
C ASN A 97 15.49 8.95 2.12
N GLY A 98 14.43 9.65 1.72
CA GLY A 98 14.29 10.23 0.38
C GLY A 98 12.90 9.99 -0.21
N ASP A 99 12.52 10.87 -1.15
CA ASP A 99 11.18 10.91 -1.75
C ASP A 99 10.84 9.59 -2.47
N ASP A 100 11.82 8.99 -3.15
CA ASP A 100 11.69 7.76 -3.95
C ASP A 100 12.10 6.49 -3.21
N GLN A 101 12.55 6.61 -1.96
CA GLN A 101 12.96 5.51 -1.10
C GLN A 101 11.78 4.96 -0.31
N ILE A 102 11.84 3.67 0.02
CA ILE A 102 10.87 3.04 0.93
C ILE A 102 11.07 3.65 2.32
N LEU A 103 10.00 4.09 2.98
CA LEU A 103 10.08 4.51 4.39
C LEU A 103 10.61 3.36 5.26
N GLU A 104 11.62 3.64 6.07
CA GLU A 104 12.21 2.64 6.96
C GLU A 104 11.33 2.48 8.19
N LEU A 105 10.56 1.40 8.23
CA LEU A 105 9.69 1.10 9.36
C LEU A 105 10.47 0.40 10.49
N PRO A 106 10.15 0.70 11.77
CA PRO A 106 10.85 0.13 12.91
C PRO A 106 10.57 -1.36 13.07
N VAL A 107 11.45 -2.07 13.77
CA VAL A 107 11.21 -3.47 14.16
C VAL A 107 9.90 -3.58 14.93
N GLY A 108 9.06 -4.54 14.54
CA GLY A 108 7.71 -4.74 15.02
C GLY A 108 6.62 -4.12 14.14
N ALA A 109 6.96 -3.20 13.23
CA ALA A 109 5.97 -2.60 12.35
C ALA A 109 5.34 -3.63 11.40
N VAL A 110 4.06 -3.43 11.09
CA VAL A 110 3.29 -4.31 10.19
C VAL A 110 2.61 -3.48 9.13
N LEU A 111 2.80 -3.88 7.87
CA LEU A 111 2.03 -3.39 6.74
C LEU A 111 0.95 -4.42 6.39
N ILE A 112 -0.28 -3.96 6.28
CA ILE A 112 -1.47 -4.79 6.12
C ILE A 112 -2.13 -4.41 4.80
N LYS A 113 -2.34 -5.37 3.91
CA LYS A 113 -3.01 -5.16 2.61
C LYS A 113 -4.15 -6.15 2.47
N ASN A 114 -5.38 -5.65 2.35
CA ASN A 114 -6.58 -6.46 2.14
C ASN A 114 -7.00 -6.33 0.67
N PHE A 115 -7.13 -7.46 -0.02
CA PHE A 115 -7.53 -7.53 -1.42
C PHE A 115 -8.98 -8.00 -1.51
N TYR A 116 -9.83 -7.22 -2.17
CA TYR A 116 -11.27 -7.48 -2.18
C TYR A 116 -11.93 -7.08 -3.51
N TYR A 117 -13.10 -7.63 -3.75
CA TYR A 117 -14.00 -7.27 -4.83
C TYR A 117 -15.32 -6.78 -4.26
N ASP A 118 -15.86 -5.71 -4.83
CA ASP A 118 -17.24 -5.29 -4.60
C ASP A 118 -18.18 -5.92 -5.62
N ASN A 119 -19.50 -5.88 -5.35
CA ASN A 119 -20.53 -6.37 -6.26
C ASN A 119 -20.32 -7.83 -6.72
N VAL A 120 -19.80 -8.70 -5.85
CA VAL A 120 -19.55 -10.11 -6.16
C VAL A 120 -20.88 -10.83 -6.35
N GLN A 121 -21.01 -11.52 -7.48
CA GLN A 121 -22.22 -12.21 -7.89
C GLN A 121 -22.34 -13.59 -7.23
N PRO A 122 -23.58 -14.09 -7.03
CA PRO A 122 -24.86 -13.46 -7.33
C PRO A 122 -25.38 -12.50 -6.25
N SER A 123 -24.79 -12.50 -5.06
CA SER A 123 -25.33 -11.81 -3.88
C SER A 123 -25.11 -10.29 -3.86
N ASN A 124 -24.31 -9.76 -4.79
CA ASN A 124 -23.92 -8.35 -4.89
C ASN A 124 -23.31 -7.81 -3.60
N VAL A 125 -22.40 -8.59 -3.00
CA VAL A 125 -21.72 -8.26 -1.74
C VAL A 125 -20.24 -7.98 -1.98
N THR A 126 -19.61 -7.27 -1.04
CA THR A 126 -18.15 -7.21 -0.95
C THR A 126 -17.60 -8.55 -0.45
N LYS A 127 -16.55 -9.06 -1.09
CA LYS A 127 -15.77 -10.19 -0.57
C LYS A 127 -14.28 -9.84 -0.53
N ILE A 128 -13.68 -10.01 0.65
CA ILE A 128 -12.24 -9.99 0.86
C ILE A 128 -11.73 -11.39 0.53
N ILE A 129 -10.67 -11.45 -0.26
CA ILE A 129 -10.09 -12.69 -0.78
C ILE A 129 -8.88 -13.10 0.07
N GLU A 130 -7.97 -12.15 0.29
CA GLU A 130 -6.75 -12.36 1.05
C GLU A 130 -6.35 -11.09 1.82
N THR A 131 -5.63 -11.30 2.92
CA THR A 131 -4.94 -10.24 3.66
C THR A 131 -3.45 -10.58 3.75
N ARG A 132 -2.61 -9.75 3.11
CA ARG A 132 -1.16 -9.88 3.18
C ARG A 132 -0.61 -9.01 4.30
N LEU A 133 0.17 -9.63 5.18
CA LEU A 133 0.96 -8.95 6.20
C LEU A 133 2.43 -8.97 5.80
N MET A 134 3.07 -7.80 5.88
CA MET A 134 4.53 -7.69 5.83
C MET A 134 4.96 -7.24 7.22
N ILE A 135 5.73 -8.08 7.93
CA ILE A 135 6.09 -7.85 9.34
C ILE A 135 7.58 -7.60 9.43
N ARG A 136 7.98 -6.46 10.01
CA ARG A 136 9.39 -6.10 10.22
C ARG A 136 9.92 -6.82 11.45
N LYS A 137 10.66 -7.91 11.28
CA LYS A 137 11.46 -8.56 12.34
C LYS A 137 12.83 -7.89 12.46
N SER A 138 13.61 -8.25 13.48
CA SER A 138 14.96 -7.71 13.69
C SER A 138 15.94 -8.08 12.58
N ASP A 139 15.76 -9.27 12.00
CA ASP A 139 16.57 -9.86 10.93
C ASP A 139 16.08 -9.53 9.50
N GLY A 140 14.87 -8.98 9.34
CA GLY A 140 14.35 -8.61 8.02
C GLY A 140 12.84 -8.48 7.97
N TRP A 141 12.31 -8.40 6.76
CA TRP A 141 10.87 -8.50 6.50
C TRP A 141 10.47 -9.96 6.28
N ILE A 142 9.42 -10.39 6.97
CA ILE A 142 8.71 -11.63 6.65
C ILE A 142 7.37 -11.31 5.99
N PHE A 143 6.88 -12.24 5.19
CA PHE A 143 5.63 -12.14 4.47
C PHE A 143 4.68 -13.24 4.94
N ALA A 144 3.47 -12.85 5.29
CA ALA A 144 2.42 -13.77 5.66
C ALA A 144 1.17 -13.44 4.86
N ASP A 145 0.49 -14.46 4.37
CA ASP A 145 -0.75 -14.31 3.65
C ASP A 145 -1.88 -15.08 4.34
N TYR A 146 -3.05 -14.44 4.41
CA TYR A 146 -4.21 -14.95 5.13
C TYR A 146 -5.38 -15.05 4.17
N VAL A 147 -5.83 -16.27 3.91
CA VAL A 147 -6.94 -16.54 2.99
C VAL A 147 -8.25 -16.50 3.76
N TRP A 148 -9.17 -15.67 3.29
CA TRP A 148 -10.47 -15.48 3.92
C TRP A 148 -11.39 -16.67 3.68
N ASN A 149 -12.20 -17.00 4.70
CA ASN A 149 -13.28 -17.97 4.55
C ASN A 149 -14.47 -17.37 3.79
N ASP A 150 -15.32 -18.25 3.24
CA ASP A 150 -16.46 -17.83 2.43
C ASP A 150 -17.53 -17.10 3.26
N GLU A 151 -17.61 -17.36 4.57
CA GLU A 151 -18.49 -16.67 5.51
C GLU A 151 -18.03 -15.24 5.85
N GLN A 152 -16.80 -14.85 5.45
CA GLN A 152 -16.20 -13.55 5.73
C GLN A 152 -16.11 -13.22 7.23
N THR A 153 -15.73 -14.22 8.03
CA THR A 153 -15.61 -14.08 9.50
C THR A 153 -14.17 -14.21 9.99
N GLU A 154 -13.29 -14.86 9.23
CA GLU A 154 -11.89 -15.10 9.61
C GLU A 154 -11.01 -15.26 8.37
N ALA A 155 -9.72 -15.00 8.52
CA ALA A 155 -8.71 -15.38 7.55
C ALA A 155 -7.60 -16.20 8.22
N ASN A 156 -7.19 -17.30 7.60
CA ASN A 156 -6.19 -18.22 8.14
C ASN A 156 -4.90 -18.13 7.32
N LEU A 157 -3.76 -18.24 8.01
CA LEU A 157 -2.44 -18.25 7.39
C LEU A 157 -2.34 -19.37 6.34
N ASP A 158 -2.01 -19.01 5.11
CA ASP A 158 -1.71 -19.96 4.02
C ASP A 158 -0.58 -19.40 3.15
N LEU A 159 0.54 -20.12 3.09
CA LEU A 159 1.72 -19.73 2.31
C LEU A 159 1.93 -20.59 1.06
N ASN A 160 1.05 -21.57 0.81
CA ASN A 160 1.16 -22.50 -0.31
C ASN A 160 0.66 -21.91 -1.63
N GLY A 161 -0.03 -20.78 -1.56
CA GLY A 161 -0.75 -20.17 -2.68
C GLY A 161 -2.03 -20.93 -3.00
N SER A 162 -2.99 -20.23 -3.60
CA SER A 162 -4.26 -20.83 -3.99
C SER A 162 -4.92 -20.04 -5.13
N THR A 163 -6.07 -20.49 -5.60
CA THR A 163 -6.85 -19.78 -6.63
C THR A 163 -8.31 -19.73 -6.21
N LYS A 164 -8.93 -18.57 -6.43
CA LYS A 164 -10.34 -18.31 -6.14
C LYS A 164 -11.02 -17.79 -7.40
N THR A 165 -12.04 -18.50 -7.86
CA THR A 165 -12.91 -18.00 -8.95
C THR A 165 -13.82 -16.91 -8.40
N ILE A 166 -13.76 -15.72 -8.99
CA ILE A 166 -14.60 -14.57 -8.59
C ILE A 166 -15.34 -14.04 -9.82
N SER A 167 -16.64 -13.83 -9.65
CA SER A 167 -17.50 -13.12 -10.61
C SER A 167 -18.00 -11.83 -9.96
N TRP A 168 -17.82 -10.68 -10.60
CA TRP A 168 -18.27 -9.39 -10.06
C TRP A 168 -18.85 -8.52 -11.17
N LYS A 169 -19.62 -7.49 -10.79
CA LYS A 169 -20.01 -6.42 -11.72
C LYS A 169 -19.01 -5.29 -11.65
N ASP A 170 -18.46 -4.92 -12.79
CA ASP A 170 -17.60 -3.74 -12.91
C ASP A 170 -18.41 -2.43 -12.83
N GLU A 171 -17.72 -1.30 -12.95
CA GLU A 171 -18.31 0.05 -12.89
C GLU A 171 -19.35 0.31 -13.99
N ASN A 172 -19.29 -0.44 -15.09
CA ASN A 172 -20.24 -0.39 -16.20
C ASN A 172 -21.38 -1.41 -16.06
N ASN A 173 -21.51 -2.05 -14.89
CA ASN A 173 -22.48 -3.12 -14.60
C ASN A 173 -22.30 -4.38 -15.46
N VAL A 174 -21.14 -4.59 -16.07
CA VAL A 174 -20.83 -5.80 -16.84
C VAL A 174 -20.29 -6.87 -15.89
N ILE A 175 -20.80 -8.10 -16.02
CA ILE A 175 -20.27 -9.23 -15.25
C ILE A 175 -18.91 -9.62 -15.81
N LYS A 176 -17.89 -9.52 -14.97
CA LYS A 176 -16.53 -9.98 -15.22
C LYS A 176 -16.25 -11.22 -14.38
N ASN A 177 -15.31 -12.05 -14.84
CA ASN A 177 -14.88 -13.25 -14.14
C ASN A 177 -13.36 -13.28 -14.07
N VAL A 178 -12.82 -13.82 -12.98
CA VAL A 178 -11.39 -13.99 -12.80
C VAL A 178 -11.08 -15.25 -12.02
N GLU A 179 -9.98 -15.90 -12.40
CA GLU A 179 -9.30 -16.91 -11.60
C GLU A 179 -8.24 -16.20 -10.75
N TYR A 180 -8.69 -15.59 -9.64
CA TYR A 180 -7.82 -14.80 -8.78
C TYR A 180 -6.76 -15.67 -8.14
N ARG A 181 -5.49 -15.44 -8.47
CA ARG A 181 -4.36 -16.22 -7.96
C ARG A 181 -3.75 -15.57 -6.74
N ILE A 182 -3.85 -16.26 -5.62
CA ILE A 182 -3.15 -15.95 -4.39
C ILE A 182 -1.73 -16.53 -4.51
N PRO A 183 -0.68 -15.68 -4.53
CA PRO A 183 0.69 -16.14 -4.70
C PRO A 183 1.19 -16.88 -3.46
N ASN A 184 2.00 -17.91 -3.68
CA ASN A 184 2.75 -18.54 -2.59
C ASN A 184 3.92 -17.66 -2.12
N GLU A 185 4.55 -18.02 -1.01
CA GLU A 185 5.65 -17.24 -0.42
C GLU A 185 6.80 -16.99 -1.42
N VAL A 186 7.21 -18.01 -2.17
CA VAL A 186 8.31 -17.91 -3.14
C VAL A 186 7.97 -16.92 -4.26
N GLN A 187 6.72 -16.93 -4.73
CA GLN A 187 6.23 -15.99 -5.75
C GLN A 187 6.15 -14.55 -5.20
N CYS A 188 5.79 -14.36 -3.93
CA CYS A 188 5.85 -13.04 -3.29
C CYS A 188 7.27 -12.48 -3.28
N ILE A 189 8.26 -13.31 -2.91
CA ILE A 189 9.67 -12.93 -2.80
C ILE A 189 10.27 -12.54 -4.17
N VAL A 190 9.71 -13.00 -5.29
CA VAL A 190 10.14 -12.55 -6.63
C VAL A 190 10.08 -11.02 -6.75
N CYS A 191 8.98 -10.40 -6.33
CA CYS A 191 8.81 -8.95 -6.38
C CYS A 191 9.37 -8.25 -5.12
N HIS A 192 9.38 -8.94 -3.99
CA HIS A 192 9.68 -8.38 -2.68
C HIS A 192 11.14 -8.56 -2.23
N LYS A 193 12.09 -8.63 -3.16
CA LYS A 193 13.50 -8.80 -2.85
C LYS A 193 14.39 -7.71 -3.43
N THR A 194 15.54 -7.51 -2.79
CA THR A 194 16.67 -6.80 -3.37
C THR A 194 17.97 -7.49 -3.00
N LYS A 195 18.98 -7.37 -3.85
CA LYS A 195 20.34 -7.88 -3.57
C LYS A 195 21.07 -6.86 -2.68
N SER A 196 21.81 -7.37 -1.71
CA SER A 196 22.76 -6.65 -0.86
C SER A 196 24.09 -7.41 -0.82
N TYR A 197 25.16 -6.73 -0.44
CA TYR A 197 26.47 -7.36 -0.21
C TYR A 197 26.90 -7.15 1.24
N GLU A 198 27.10 -8.23 1.96
CA GLU A 198 27.59 -8.21 3.34
C GLU A 198 28.94 -8.93 3.39
N ASN A 199 30.00 -8.22 3.80
CA ASN A 199 31.37 -8.74 3.82
C ASN A 199 31.81 -9.35 2.46
N GLY A 200 31.38 -8.75 1.35
CA GLY A 200 31.66 -9.22 -0.01
C GLY A 200 30.81 -10.42 -0.45
N ASN A 201 29.94 -10.96 0.40
CA ASN A 201 29.04 -12.05 0.07
C ASN A 201 27.65 -11.55 -0.32
N TYR A 202 27.04 -12.25 -1.27
CA TYR A 202 25.67 -12.02 -1.70
C TYR A 202 24.69 -12.30 -0.56
N VAL A 203 23.82 -11.34 -0.26
CA VAL A 203 22.68 -11.52 0.65
C VAL A 203 21.41 -11.02 -0.02
N GLN A 204 20.41 -11.88 -0.12
CA GLN A 204 19.08 -11.47 -0.55
C GLN A 204 18.32 -10.93 0.67
N ILE A 205 17.78 -9.71 0.56
CA ILE A 205 16.94 -9.13 1.60
C ILE A 205 15.52 -8.87 1.08
N ASN A 206 14.55 -9.07 1.96
CA ASN A 206 13.15 -8.85 1.68
C ASN A 206 12.76 -7.39 1.97
N ILE A 207 11.96 -6.77 1.11
CA ILE A 207 11.53 -5.36 1.23
C ILE A 207 10.05 -5.17 0.86
N PRO A 208 9.34 -4.21 1.48
CA PRO A 208 7.98 -3.89 1.10
C PRO A 208 7.93 -3.09 -0.20
N ILE A 209 6.75 -3.00 -0.81
CA ILE A 209 6.51 -2.24 -2.04
C ILE A 209 5.42 -1.19 -1.80
N GLY A 210 5.69 0.03 -2.26
CA GLY A 210 4.71 1.10 -2.43
C GLY A 210 4.67 2.17 -1.32
N ILE A 211 5.34 1.95 -0.18
CA ILE A 211 5.40 2.89 0.95
C ILE A 211 6.52 3.93 0.79
N LYS A 212 6.63 4.50 -0.41
CA LYS A 212 7.56 5.60 -0.70
C LYS A 212 6.87 6.94 -0.39
N PRO A 213 7.57 7.96 0.14
CA PRO A 213 6.98 9.28 0.36
C PRO A 213 6.33 9.88 -0.89
N GLN A 214 6.96 9.77 -2.06
CA GLN A 214 6.41 10.22 -3.34
C GLN A 214 5.02 9.61 -3.66
N ASN A 215 4.75 8.40 -3.15
CA ASN A 215 3.49 7.69 -3.36
C ASN A 215 2.44 8.07 -2.32
N LEU A 216 2.83 8.63 -1.18
CA LEU A 216 1.93 8.95 -0.07
C LEU A 216 1.63 10.45 0.06
N ASN A 217 2.29 11.29 -0.73
CA ASN A 217 2.16 12.75 -0.69
C ASN A 217 0.85 13.25 -1.33
N LYS A 218 -0.30 12.80 -0.80
CA LYS A 218 -1.65 13.24 -1.15
C LYS A 218 -2.50 13.43 0.10
N LEU A 219 -3.57 14.20 -0.05
CA LEU A 219 -4.65 14.23 0.94
C LEU A 219 -5.34 12.87 1.03
N TYR A 220 -5.61 12.43 2.25
CA TYR A 220 -6.39 11.25 2.58
C TYR A 220 -7.47 11.62 3.57
N ASN A 221 -8.65 11.03 3.41
CA ASN A 221 -9.79 11.24 4.30
C ASN A 221 -9.72 10.25 5.47
N TYR A 222 -9.41 10.76 6.67
CA TYR A 222 -9.36 10.00 7.91
C TYR A 222 -10.73 9.97 8.64
N GLY A 223 -11.81 10.28 7.94
CA GLY A 223 -13.18 10.32 8.45
C GLY A 223 -13.52 11.67 9.10
N SER A 224 -12.77 12.08 10.11
CA SER A 224 -12.95 13.37 10.80
C SER A 224 -12.23 14.53 10.14
N GLU A 225 -11.22 14.26 9.31
CA GLU A 225 -10.40 15.27 8.65
C GLU A 225 -9.82 14.75 7.32
N ASN A 226 -9.51 15.69 6.42
CA ASN A 226 -8.71 15.43 5.22
C ASN A 226 -7.29 15.96 5.46
N LYS A 227 -6.27 15.10 5.38
CA LYS A 227 -4.89 15.50 5.67
C LYS A 227 -3.89 14.77 4.77
N ASN A 228 -2.75 15.41 4.50
CA ASN A 228 -1.64 14.73 3.85
C ASN A 228 -1.17 13.56 4.72
N GLN A 229 -0.99 12.38 4.12
CA GLN A 229 -0.71 11.15 4.87
C GLN A 229 0.61 11.22 5.65
N LEU A 230 1.66 11.78 5.05
CA LEU A 230 2.96 11.94 5.71
C LEU A 230 2.86 12.92 6.88
N THR A 231 2.15 14.04 6.70
CA THR A 231 1.85 14.98 7.79
C THR A 231 1.06 14.31 8.91
N LYS A 232 0.05 13.50 8.58
CA LYS A 232 -0.72 12.76 9.58
C LYS A 232 0.17 11.80 10.37
N TRP A 233 1.10 11.11 9.71
CA TRP A 233 2.02 10.19 10.40
C TRP A 233 3.00 10.94 11.31
N ILE A 234 3.42 12.15 10.95
CA ILE A 234 4.22 13.03 11.81
C ILE A 234 3.45 13.42 13.07
N GLU A 235 2.19 13.87 12.92
CA GLU A 235 1.33 14.27 14.03
C GLU A 235 1.05 13.11 15.00
N LEU A 236 0.92 11.90 14.48
CA LEU A 236 0.76 10.67 15.29
C LEU A 236 2.08 10.19 15.91
N GLY A 237 3.20 10.89 15.68
CA GLY A 237 4.52 10.49 16.16
C GLY A 237 5.08 9.23 15.51
N LYS A 238 4.52 8.80 14.37
CA LYS A 238 4.88 7.57 13.64
C LYS A 238 5.86 7.80 12.49
N LEU A 239 6.18 9.05 12.18
CA LEU A 239 7.20 9.44 11.20
C LEU A 239 8.03 10.60 11.77
N GLU A 240 9.32 10.59 11.49
CA GLU A 240 10.22 11.71 11.84
C GLU A 240 9.75 13.04 11.25
N ASN A 241 10.22 14.17 11.80
CA ASN A 241 9.80 15.51 11.36
C ASN A 241 10.98 16.41 10.95
N ASN A 242 12.13 15.80 10.67
CA ASN A 242 13.40 16.42 10.29
C ASN A 242 13.59 16.54 8.76
N PHE A 243 12.51 16.46 7.98
CA PHE A 243 12.54 16.52 6.52
C PHE A 243 11.43 17.44 5.97
N ALA A 244 11.57 17.82 4.70
CA ALA A 244 10.53 18.51 3.96
C ALA A 244 9.73 17.50 3.12
N LEU A 245 8.40 17.65 3.09
CA LEU A 245 7.55 16.80 2.25
C LEU A 245 7.99 16.83 0.77
N PRO A 246 7.77 15.75 0.00
CA PRO A 246 8.10 15.73 -1.42
C PRO A 246 7.49 16.91 -2.18
N SER A 247 8.25 17.45 -3.13
CA SER A 247 7.75 18.48 -4.03
C SER A 247 6.74 17.89 -5.04
N GLU A 248 5.99 18.72 -5.74
CA GLU A 248 5.12 18.26 -6.84
C GLU A 248 5.92 17.51 -7.93
N ALA A 249 7.13 17.96 -8.24
CA ALA A 249 8.00 17.32 -9.25
C ALA A 249 8.50 15.93 -8.81
N SER A 250 8.60 15.69 -7.50
CA SER A 250 8.98 14.40 -6.92
C SER A 250 7.77 13.53 -6.54
N THR A 251 6.54 13.99 -6.77
CA THR A 251 5.32 13.28 -6.36
C THR A 251 4.68 12.63 -7.58
N ILE A 252 4.36 11.34 -7.48
CA ILE A 252 3.66 10.65 -8.56
C ILE A 252 2.22 11.17 -8.68
N VAL A 253 1.58 10.93 -9.82
CA VAL A 253 0.15 11.24 -10.00
C VAL A 253 -0.67 9.95 -10.02
N ASP A 254 -1.99 10.07 -9.89
CA ASP A 254 -2.88 8.95 -10.18
C ASP A 254 -2.82 8.72 -11.69
N TYR A 255 -2.37 7.54 -12.12
CA TYR A 255 -2.26 7.24 -13.54
C TYR A 255 -3.63 7.20 -14.25
N ASN A 256 -4.75 7.16 -13.52
CA ASN A 256 -6.11 7.26 -14.08
C ASN A 256 -6.62 8.70 -14.18
N ASP A 257 -5.97 9.68 -13.56
CA ASP A 257 -6.39 11.09 -13.62
C ASP A 257 -6.03 11.71 -14.97
N THR A 258 -6.99 11.71 -15.91
CA THR A 258 -6.83 12.24 -17.27
C THR A 258 -6.62 13.77 -17.32
N SER A 259 -6.77 14.49 -16.20
CA SER A 259 -6.40 15.91 -16.13
C SER A 259 -4.89 16.13 -16.07
N LYS A 260 -4.12 15.08 -15.76
CA LYS A 260 -2.65 15.11 -15.69
C LYS A 260 -2.01 14.80 -17.03
N PRO A 261 -0.82 15.36 -17.32
CA PRO A 261 -0.08 15.04 -18.55
C PRO A 261 0.19 13.53 -18.69
N ILE A 262 0.06 13.03 -19.92
CA ILE A 262 0.24 11.61 -20.23
C ILE A 262 1.61 11.06 -19.80
N GLU A 263 2.68 11.83 -20.00
CA GLU A 263 4.04 11.45 -19.60
C GLU A 263 4.15 11.22 -18.08
N THR A 264 3.53 12.07 -17.27
CA THR A 264 3.53 11.92 -15.81
C THR A 264 2.69 10.73 -15.37
N ARG A 265 1.55 10.49 -16.03
CA ARG A 265 0.69 9.33 -15.77
C ARG A 265 1.39 8.00 -16.10
N VAL A 266 2.01 7.87 -17.28
CA VAL A 266 2.71 6.62 -17.67
C VAL A 266 3.93 6.35 -16.79
N ARG A 267 4.69 7.39 -16.39
CA ARG A 267 5.79 7.24 -15.43
C ARG A 267 5.31 6.78 -14.06
N SER A 268 4.15 7.28 -13.61
CA SER A 268 3.53 6.85 -12.35
C SER A 268 3.02 5.40 -12.43
N TYR A 269 2.46 5.02 -13.58
CA TYR A 269 2.05 3.65 -13.88
C TYR A 269 3.23 2.67 -13.85
N PHE A 270 4.35 3.03 -14.48
CA PHE A 270 5.57 2.22 -14.49
C PHE A 270 6.26 2.16 -13.12
N ASP A 271 6.27 3.25 -12.32
CA ASP A 271 6.85 3.21 -10.96
C ASP A 271 6.13 2.16 -10.10
N ILE A 272 4.80 2.23 -10.02
CA ILE A 272 4.05 1.37 -9.11
C ILE A 272 3.95 -0.08 -9.61
N ASN A 273 3.83 -0.31 -10.93
CA ASN A 273 3.63 -1.66 -11.49
C ASN A 273 4.93 -2.37 -11.90
N CYS A 274 6.03 -1.65 -12.14
CA CYS A 274 7.22 -2.24 -12.77
C CYS A 274 8.54 -1.97 -12.01
N ALA A 275 8.71 -0.79 -11.41
CA ALA A 275 10.01 -0.35 -10.88
C ALA A 275 10.55 -1.18 -9.72
N HIS A 276 9.68 -1.85 -8.96
CA HIS A 276 10.12 -2.71 -7.86
C HIS A 276 10.94 -3.93 -8.35
N CYS A 277 10.65 -4.43 -9.56
CA CYS A 277 11.41 -5.50 -10.21
C CYS A 277 12.51 -4.97 -11.13
N HIS A 278 12.23 -3.90 -11.88
CA HIS A 278 13.13 -3.26 -12.84
C HIS A 278 13.89 -2.10 -12.20
N LYS A 279 14.78 -2.47 -11.28
CA LYS A 279 15.70 -1.57 -10.60
C LYS A 279 17.04 -2.28 -10.42
N GLU A 280 18.06 -1.52 -10.08
CA GLU A 280 19.33 -2.12 -9.68
C GLU A 280 19.12 -3.09 -8.51
N HIS A 281 19.73 -4.26 -8.59
CA HIS A 281 19.59 -5.34 -7.61
C HIS A 281 18.15 -5.89 -7.42
N GLY A 282 17.21 -5.55 -8.31
CA GLY A 282 15.88 -6.14 -8.38
C GLY A 282 15.86 -7.51 -9.08
N HIS A 283 14.67 -8.11 -9.21
CA HIS A 283 14.52 -9.38 -9.92
C HIS A 283 14.84 -9.29 -11.41
N CYS A 284 14.50 -8.17 -12.05
CA CYS A 284 14.71 -7.93 -13.48
C CYS A 284 15.92 -7.02 -13.75
N ASP A 285 16.90 -6.97 -12.84
CA ASP A 285 18.07 -6.09 -12.96
C ASP A 285 18.95 -6.40 -14.19
N TYR A 286 18.91 -7.64 -14.66
CA TYR A 286 19.53 -8.12 -15.90
C TYR A 286 18.94 -7.51 -17.19
N ARG A 287 17.82 -6.78 -17.10
CA ARG A 287 17.24 -6.02 -18.22
C ARG A 287 17.57 -4.53 -18.08
N PRO A 288 17.67 -3.79 -19.20
CA PRO A 288 18.15 -2.40 -19.19
C PRO A 288 17.15 -1.39 -18.60
N MET A 289 15.86 -1.72 -18.48
CA MET A 289 14.84 -0.78 -18.02
C MET A 289 14.98 -0.46 -16.53
N ARG A 290 14.76 0.82 -16.19
CA ARG A 290 14.77 1.35 -14.82
C ARG A 290 13.55 2.26 -14.64
N PHE A 291 12.46 1.67 -14.19
CA PHE A 291 11.12 2.27 -14.28
C PHE A 291 10.76 3.21 -13.11
N ALA A 292 11.67 3.46 -12.16
CA ALA A 292 11.37 4.33 -11.03
C ALA A 292 11.00 5.74 -11.51
N PHE A 293 10.06 6.38 -10.81
CA PHE A 293 9.59 7.71 -11.21
C PHE A 293 10.73 8.72 -11.30
N SER A 294 11.67 8.70 -10.34
CA SER A 294 12.87 9.53 -10.31
C SER A 294 13.84 9.25 -11.48
N GLU A 295 13.93 8.00 -11.92
CA GLU A 295 14.86 7.55 -12.97
C GLU A 295 14.34 7.77 -14.40
N THR A 296 13.06 8.05 -14.56
CA THR A 296 12.40 8.20 -15.88
C THR A 296 12.19 9.66 -16.30
N LEU A 297 12.44 10.62 -15.41
CA LEU A 297 12.32 12.04 -15.72
C LEU A 297 13.31 12.43 -16.83
N ASN A 298 12.80 12.89 -17.97
CA ASN A 298 13.61 13.24 -19.15
C ASN A 298 14.54 12.11 -19.63
N ASN A 299 14.22 10.85 -19.31
CA ASN A 299 15.04 9.69 -19.66
C ASN A 299 14.16 8.54 -20.18
N GLN A 300 13.75 8.67 -21.43
CA GLN A 300 12.92 7.68 -22.11
C GLN A 300 13.63 6.35 -22.38
N THR A 301 14.97 6.34 -22.40
CA THR A 301 15.78 5.11 -22.53
C THR A 301 15.51 4.16 -21.36
N ASN A 302 15.40 4.69 -20.14
CA ASN A 302 15.04 3.91 -18.95
C ASN A 302 13.64 3.30 -19.05
N MET A 303 12.75 3.89 -19.86
CA MET A 303 11.42 3.37 -20.19
C MET A 303 11.41 2.44 -21.42
N GLY A 304 12.58 2.19 -22.02
CA GLY A 304 12.76 1.26 -23.14
C GLY A 304 12.63 1.89 -24.53
N VAL A 305 12.47 3.21 -24.65
CA VAL A 305 12.35 3.87 -25.97
C VAL A 305 13.64 3.67 -26.77
N CYS A 306 13.49 3.07 -27.96
CA CYS A 306 14.58 2.75 -28.88
C CYS A 306 15.65 1.78 -28.38
N VAL A 307 15.43 1.15 -27.22
CA VAL A 307 16.33 0.13 -26.67
C VAL A 307 16.05 -1.22 -27.32
N ASP A 308 17.10 -1.92 -27.75
CA ASP A 308 16.97 -3.26 -28.32
C ASP A 308 16.45 -4.25 -27.29
N THR A 309 15.56 -5.14 -27.73
CA THR A 309 15.13 -6.27 -26.92
C THR A 309 16.27 -7.25 -26.72
N GLN A 310 16.40 -7.73 -25.49
CA GLN A 310 17.27 -8.85 -25.15
C GLN A 310 16.41 -10.12 -25.08
N ASP A 311 16.94 -11.24 -25.59
CA ASP A 311 16.29 -12.55 -25.62
C ASP A 311 14.99 -12.63 -26.43
N MET A 312 15.13 -12.52 -27.75
CA MET A 312 14.04 -12.65 -28.74
C MET A 312 13.55 -14.08 -28.95
N GLN A 313 14.08 -15.07 -28.22
CA GLN A 313 13.63 -16.45 -28.36
C GLN A 313 12.14 -16.55 -28.02
N SER A 314 11.37 -17.17 -28.91
CA SER A 314 9.92 -17.33 -28.81
C SER A 314 9.10 -16.04 -28.97
N PHE A 315 9.70 -14.88 -29.23
CA PHE A 315 8.96 -13.66 -29.56
C PHE A 315 8.87 -13.42 -31.08
N PRO A 316 7.80 -12.75 -31.56
CA PRO A 316 7.72 -12.31 -32.95
C PRO A 316 8.93 -11.46 -33.36
N PRO A 317 9.58 -11.74 -34.51
CA PRO A 317 10.77 -11.00 -34.96
C PRO A 317 10.57 -9.48 -35.13
N ALA A 318 9.32 -9.03 -35.31
CA ALA A 318 8.97 -7.62 -35.44
C ALA A 318 9.17 -6.80 -34.14
N LEU A 319 9.23 -7.47 -32.98
CA LEU A 319 9.36 -6.85 -31.65
C LEU A 319 10.83 -6.59 -31.27
N ALA A 320 11.68 -6.15 -32.20
CA ALA A 320 13.12 -5.98 -31.96
C ALA A 320 13.49 -4.85 -30.99
N LYS A 321 12.55 -3.95 -30.68
CA LYS A 321 12.75 -2.85 -29.73
C LYS A 321 11.78 -3.00 -28.54
N LEU A 322 12.24 -2.59 -27.36
CA LEU A 322 11.42 -2.54 -26.16
C LEU A 322 10.21 -1.61 -26.37
N VAL A 323 10.48 -0.40 -26.84
CA VAL A 323 9.46 0.55 -27.32
C VAL A 323 9.93 1.14 -28.64
N THR A 324 9.11 0.98 -29.68
CA THR A 324 9.26 1.64 -30.98
C THR A 324 8.35 2.89 -31.00
N PRO A 325 8.92 4.10 -31.14
CA PRO A 325 8.14 5.34 -31.25
C PRO A 325 7.03 5.25 -32.29
N GLY A 326 5.80 5.63 -31.91
CA GLY A 326 4.66 5.66 -32.82
C GLY A 326 4.14 4.29 -33.26
N ASN A 327 4.63 3.17 -32.70
CA ASN A 327 4.29 1.83 -33.18
C ASN A 327 4.21 0.79 -32.06
N THR A 328 3.01 0.61 -31.50
CA THR A 328 2.71 -0.42 -30.49
C THR A 328 2.95 -1.84 -31.01
N GLY A 329 2.59 -2.12 -32.27
CA GLY A 329 2.78 -3.44 -32.91
C GLY A 329 4.25 -3.86 -33.07
N ARG A 330 5.21 -2.94 -32.91
CA ARG A 330 6.66 -3.20 -32.90
C ARG A 330 7.30 -2.93 -31.52
N SER A 331 6.49 -2.82 -30.48
CA SER A 331 6.95 -2.52 -29.12
C SER A 331 6.77 -3.74 -28.23
N MET A 332 7.88 -4.37 -27.83
CA MET A 332 7.87 -5.53 -26.94
C MET A 332 7.18 -5.23 -25.61
N LEU A 333 7.42 -4.06 -25.02
CA LEU A 333 6.80 -3.64 -23.75
C LEU A 333 5.27 -3.71 -23.85
N TYR A 334 4.71 -3.15 -24.92
CA TYR A 334 3.27 -3.17 -25.16
C TYR A 334 2.74 -4.60 -25.34
N TYR A 335 3.37 -5.41 -26.19
CA TYR A 335 2.99 -6.82 -26.41
C TYR A 335 2.92 -7.61 -25.10
N ARG A 336 3.88 -7.42 -24.20
CA ARG A 336 3.91 -8.13 -22.91
C ARG A 336 2.85 -7.61 -21.94
N LEU A 337 2.41 -6.36 -22.06
CA LEU A 337 1.30 -5.83 -21.28
C LEU A 337 -0.05 -6.29 -21.85
N ASP A 338 -0.18 -6.51 -23.15
CA ASP A 338 -1.44 -6.85 -23.83
C ASP A 338 -1.65 -8.36 -24.05
N THR A 339 -1.08 -9.20 -23.19
CA THR A 339 -1.27 -10.65 -23.25
C THR A 339 -1.43 -11.27 -21.87
N VAL A 340 -2.13 -12.40 -21.82
CA VAL A 340 -2.28 -13.25 -20.62
C VAL A 340 -1.51 -14.56 -20.73
N ASP A 341 -0.82 -14.80 -21.85
CA ASP A 341 0.08 -15.95 -22.00
C ASP A 341 1.24 -15.81 -21.00
N GLU A 342 1.35 -16.76 -20.07
CA GLU A 342 2.35 -16.74 -18.99
C GLU A 342 3.79 -16.73 -19.49
N THR A 343 4.02 -17.22 -20.71
CA THR A 343 5.32 -17.19 -21.37
C THR A 343 5.75 -15.75 -21.68
N TYR A 344 4.79 -14.88 -21.98
CA TYR A 344 5.05 -13.56 -22.54
C TYR A 344 4.61 -12.42 -21.63
N ARG A 345 3.57 -12.60 -20.82
CA ARG A 345 2.94 -11.51 -20.08
C ARG A 345 3.87 -10.85 -19.06
N MET A 346 3.60 -9.59 -18.79
CA MET A 346 4.13 -8.84 -17.65
C MET A 346 2.99 -8.16 -16.89
N PRO A 347 3.08 -8.06 -15.54
CA PRO A 347 4.09 -8.69 -14.68
C PRO A 347 3.99 -10.23 -14.67
N LEU A 348 5.07 -10.90 -14.26
CA LEU A 348 5.17 -12.38 -14.22
C LEU A 348 4.16 -13.02 -13.25
N HIS A 349 3.85 -12.33 -12.15
CA HIS A 349 2.98 -12.80 -11.08
C HIS A 349 1.95 -11.72 -10.71
N GLY A 350 0.86 -12.14 -10.06
CA GLY A 350 -0.17 -11.22 -9.54
C GLY A 350 -1.14 -10.66 -10.59
N ARG A 351 -1.21 -11.29 -11.76
CA ARG A 351 -2.12 -10.92 -12.85
C ARG A 351 -2.52 -12.14 -13.68
N THR A 352 -3.79 -12.22 -14.02
CA THR A 352 -4.42 -13.18 -14.95
C THR A 352 -5.32 -12.51 -15.99
N LEU A 353 -5.74 -11.25 -15.76
CA LEU A 353 -6.54 -10.45 -16.69
C LEU A 353 -5.72 -9.34 -17.33
N ILE A 354 -6.14 -8.83 -18.49
CA ILE A 354 -5.57 -7.59 -19.04
C ILE A 354 -6.00 -6.38 -18.21
N HIS A 355 -5.06 -5.47 -17.94
CA HIS A 355 -5.34 -4.17 -17.36
C HIS A 355 -5.62 -3.20 -18.51
N ASP A 356 -6.87 -3.16 -18.95
CA ASP A 356 -7.27 -2.48 -20.19
C ASP A 356 -6.85 -1.00 -20.15
N GLU A 357 -7.09 -0.31 -19.03
CA GLU A 357 -6.76 1.10 -18.83
C GLU A 357 -5.24 1.35 -18.85
N GLY A 358 -4.46 0.43 -18.27
CA GLY A 358 -3.00 0.51 -18.29
C GLY A 358 -2.41 0.24 -19.67
N VAL A 359 -2.99 -0.68 -20.43
CA VAL A 359 -2.59 -0.95 -21.82
C VAL A 359 -2.89 0.26 -22.69
N LEU A 360 -4.10 0.83 -22.58
CA LEU A 360 -4.48 2.04 -23.31
C LEU A 360 -3.58 3.24 -22.98
N LEU A 361 -3.26 3.46 -21.70
CA LEU A 361 -2.32 4.52 -21.29
C LEU A 361 -0.95 4.37 -21.96
N VAL A 362 -0.43 3.14 -22.02
CA VAL A 362 0.87 2.86 -22.65
C VAL A 362 0.78 2.99 -24.17
N GLU A 363 -0.32 2.57 -24.79
CA GLU A 363 -0.57 2.78 -26.22
C GLU A 363 -0.56 4.26 -26.60
N GLU A 364 -1.35 5.07 -25.90
CA GLU A 364 -1.43 6.51 -26.12
C GLU A 364 -0.05 7.16 -25.96
N TRP A 365 0.71 6.74 -24.94
CA TRP A 365 2.06 7.24 -24.71
C TRP A 365 3.00 6.87 -25.86
N ILE A 366 3.06 5.59 -26.26
CA ILE A 366 3.93 5.13 -27.37
C ILE A 366 3.59 5.89 -28.66
N ASN A 367 2.30 6.07 -28.93
CA ASN A 367 1.83 6.77 -30.13
C ASN A 367 2.11 8.29 -30.10
N SER A 368 2.31 8.87 -28.91
CA SER A 368 2.69 10.28 -28.76
C SER A 368 4.18 10.55 -29.04
N ILE A 369 5.03 9.52 -29.03
CA ILE A 369 6.47 9.65 -29.28
C ILE A 369 6.71 9.77 -30.79
N THR A 370 7.08 10.95 -31.24
CA THR A 370 7.30 11.25 -32.68
C THR A 370 8.76 11.17 -33.11
N THR A 371 9.70 11.18 -32.15
CA THR A 371 11.13 11.06 -32.45
C THR A 371 11.46 9.63 -32.85
N PRO A 372 11.92 9.36 -34.08
CA PRO A 372 12.29 8.00 -34.50
C PRO A 372 13.55 7.52 -33.79
N CYS A 373 13.75 6.21 -33.76
CA CYS A 373 15.01 5.64 -33.33
C CYS A 373 16.12 5.97 -34.33
N ASN A 374 17.30 6.32 -33.81
CA ASN A 374 18.51 6.59 -34.60
C ASN A 374 19.07 5.33 -35.27
#